data_AF-A0A1S1NP49-F1
#
_entry.id   AF-A0A1S1NP49-F1
#
_cell.length_a   1.000
_cell.length_b   1.000
_cell.length_c   1.000
_cell.angle_alpha   90.00
_cell.angle_beta   90.00
_cell.angle_gamma   90.00
#
_symmetry.space_group_name_H-M   'P 1'
#
loop_
_entity.id
_entity.type
_entity.pdbx_description
1 polymer ?
#
loop_
_entity_poly.entity_id
_entity_poly.type
_entity_poly.pdbx_seq_one_letter_code
_entity_poly.pdbx_strand_id
1 'polypeptide(L)' 'MAVVRDHTGLDQLDPEVTRARDAAAFRRIVAAVDAVRDADAELVEAVKEARERGDSWTAIAVALGTTRQAAQQRFAKLTG' A
#
# COMPACT_ATOMS: atom_id res chain seq x y z
N MET A 1 18.94 11.27 37.74
CA MET A 1 17.73 11.40 36.90
C MET A 1 18.18 11.39 35.44
N ALA A 2 17.77 10.40 34.66
CA ALA A 2 18.19 10.27 33.25
C ALA A 2 17.34 11.19 32.37
N VAL A 3 17.99 12.14 31.69
CA VAL A 3 17.36 12.95 30.65
C VAL A 3 17.17 12.06 29.43
N VAL A 4 15.94 11.66 29.18
CA VAL A 4 15.54 11.03 27.91
C VAL A 4 15.79 12.08 26.84
N ARG A 5 16.85 11.88 26.04
CA ARG A 5 17.05 12.67 24.82
C ARG A 5 16.12 12.09 23.76
N ASP A 6 14.98 12.72 23.59
CA ASP A 6 14.09 12.43 22.47
C ASP A 6 14.80 12.88 21.18
N HIS A 7 15.15 11.91 20.34
CA HIS A 7 16.01 12.07 19.16
C HIS A 7 15.20 12.48 17.92
N THR A 8 13.95 12.87 18.12
CA THR A 8 13.00 13.24 17.07
C THR A 8 13.12 14.71 16.66
N GLY A 9 13.82 15.55 17.43
CA GLY A 9 13.99 16.98 17.14
C GLY A 9 12.69 17.79 17.25
N LEU A 10 11.64 17.22 17.85
CA LEU A 10 10.31 17.83 17.95
C LEU A 10 10.24 18.96 18.99
N ASP A 11 11.15 18.98 19.96
CA ASP A 11 11.23 20.03 20.99
C ASP A 11 11.61 21.42 20.44
N GLN A 12 12.12 21.50 19.21
CA GLN A 12 12.53 22.76 18.57
C GLN A 12 11.49 23.33 17.60
N LEU A 13 10.38 22.64 17.39
CA LEU A 13 9.31 23.09 16.49
C LEU A 13 8.30 23.90 17.28
N ASP A 14 8.34 25.21 17.11
CA ASP A 14 7.31 26.09 17.65
C ASP A 14 5.98 25.84 16.89
N PRO A 15 4.93 25.32 17.57
CA PRO A 15 3.67 24.92 16.95
C PRO A 15 2.83 26.11 16.44
N GLU A 16 3.14 27.35 16.87
CA GLU A 16 2.44 28.55 16.42
C GLU A 16 2.90 29.01 15.02
N VAL A 17 4.17 28.80 14.69
CA VAL A 17 4.76 29.06 13.37
C VAL A 17 4.73 27.83 12.46
N THR A 18 4.77 26.62 13.03
CA THR A 18 4.63 25.35 12.31
C THR A 18 3.16 24.92 12.27
N ARG A 19 2.26 25.83 11.90
CA ARG A 19 0.81 25.53 11.75
C ARG A 19 0.65 24.41 10.74
N ALA A 20 0.18 23.23 11.16
CA ALA A 20 -0.76 22.25 10.55
C ALA A 20 -0.86 22.03 9.01
N ARG A 21 -0.13 22.80 8.20
CA ARG A 21 -0.19 22.95 6.75
C ARG A 21 0.51 21.76 6.10
N ASP A 22 1.61 21.31 6.70
CA ASP A 22 2.29 20.08 6.27
C ASP A 22 1.57 18.82 6.77
N ALA A 23 0.97 18.86 7.96
CA ALA A 23 0.27 17.71 8.52
C ALA A 23 -0.95 17.27 7.67
N ALA A 24 -1.62 18.19 6.95
CA ALA A 24 -2.71 17.84 6.05
C ALA A 24 -2.22 17.08 4.80
N ALA A 25 -1.11 17.54 4.19
CA ALA A 25 -0.49 16.85 3.05
C ALA A 25 0.04 15.48 3.47
N PHE A 26 0.73 15.39 4.62
CA PHE A 26 1.20 14.11 5.16
C PHE A 26 0.05 13.15 5.49
N ARG A 27 -1.03 13.62 6.12
CA ARG A 27 -2.24 12.79 6.36
C ARG A 27 -2.84 12.28 5.05
N ARG A 28 -2.88 13.13 4.01
CA ARG A 28 -3.36 12.70 2.68
C ARG A 28 -2.46 11.64 2.06
N ILE A 29 -1.14 11.77 2.20
CA ILE A 29 -0.18 10.75 1.73
C ILE A 29 -0.39 9.44 2.50
N VAL A 30 -0.50 9.47 3.82
CA VAL A 30 -0.76 8.26 4.63
C VAL A 30 -2.06 7.60 4.21
N ALA A 31 -3.15 8.36 4.09
CA ALA A 31 -4.43 7.83 3.63
C ALA A 31 -4.36 7.24 2.21
N ALA A 32 -3.59 7.85 1.30
CA ALA A 32 -3.40 7.31 -0.04
C ALA A 32 -2.55 6.02 -0.03
N VAL A 33 -1.53 5.95 0.82
CA VAL A 33 -0.72 4.73 0.99
C VAL A 33 -1.57 3.60 1.54
N ASP A 34 -2.41 3.87 2.52
CA ASP A 34 -3.31 2.86 3.09
C ASP A 34 -4.35 2.41 2.06
N ALA A 35 -4.96 3.34 1.31
CA ALA A 35 -5.86 2.99 0.22
C ALA A 35 -5.19 2.13 -0.88
N VAL A 36 -3.92 2.40 -1.21
CA VAL A 36 -3.16 1.56 -2.15
C VAL A 36 -2.93 0.17 -1.57
N ARG A 37 -2.57 0.07 -0.29
CA ARG A 37 -2.37 -1.22 0.39
C ARG A 37 -3.65 -2.05 0.42
N ASP A 38 -4.76 -1.42 0.76
CA ASP A 38 -6.07 -2.07 0.80
C ASP A 38 -6.48 -2.56 -0.60
N ALA A 39 -6.31 -1.72 -1.61
CA ALA A 39 -6.59 -2.10 -3.00
C ALA A 39 -5.66 -3.20 -3.52
N ASP A 40 -4.37 -3.19 -3.17
CA ASP A 40 -3.44 -4.27 -3.53
C ASP A 40 -3.81 -5.59 -2.84
N ALA A 41 -4.24 -5.54 -1.58
CA ALA A 41 -4.71 -6.72 -0.85
C ALA A 41 -5.99 -7.30 -1.48
N GLU A 42 -6.96 -6.44 -1.78
CA GLU A 42 -8.19 -6.85 -2.48
C GLU A 42 -7.88 -7.46 -3.86
N LEU A 43 -6.94 -6.87 -4.61
CA LEU A 43 -6.52 -7.40 -5.90
C LEU A 43 -5.91 -8.81 -5.78
N VAL A 44 -5.11 -9.05 -4.75
CA VAL A 44 -4.53 -10.38 -4.49
C VAL A 44 -5.61 -11.40 -4.18
N GLU A 45 -6.57 -11.08 -3.30
CA GLU A 45 -7.67 -11.97 -2.97
C GLU A 45 -8.56 -12.28 -4.18
N ALA A 46 -8.88 -11.27 -5.01
CA ALA A 46 -9.65 -11.46 -6.23
C ALA A 46 -8.92 -12.39 -7.23
N VAL A 47 -7.61 -12.24 -7.37
CA VAL A 47 -6.79 -13.12 -8.23
C VAL A 47 -6.76 -14.54 -7.65
N LYS A 48 -6.63 -14.69 -6.34
CA LYS A 48 -6.67 -15.99 -5.66
C LYS A 48 -8.01 -16.70 -5.87
N GLU A 49 -9.11 -16.00 -5.66
CA GLU A 49 -10.46 -16.53 -5.88
C GLU A 49 -10.66 -16.97 -7.33
N ALA A 50 -10.22 -16.17 -8.31
CA ALA A 50 -10.27 -16.56 -9.73
C ALA A 50 -9.45 -17.85 -9.99
N ARG A 51 -8.26 -17.96 -9.39
CA ARG A 51 -7.42 -19.17 -9.50
C ARG A 51 -8.07 -20.39 -8.85
N GLU A 52 -8.72 -20.25 -7.70
CA GLU A 52 -9.45 -21.31 -7.00
C GLU A 52 -10.67 -21.79 -7.79
N ARG A 53 -11.35 -20.88 -8.50
CA ARG A 53 -12.43 -21.21 -9.44
C ARG A 53 -11.94 -21.90 -10.72
N GLY A 54 -10.62 -21.94 -10.93
CA GLY A 54 -9.98 -22.57 -12.09
C GLY A 54 -9.75 -21.64 -13.28
N ASP A 55 -9.99 -20.33 -13.14
CA ASP A 55 -9.79 -19.37 -14.23
C ASP A 55 -8.32 -19.35 -14.67
N SER A 56 -8.10 -19.38 -15.98
CA SER A 56 -6.74 -19.41 -16.54
C SER A 56 -5.97 -18.11 -16.28
N TRP A 57 -4.64 -18.20 -16.17
CA TRP A 57 -3.77 -17.01 -16.09
C TRP A 57 -3.93 -16.04 -17.27
N THR A 58 -4.35 -16.54 -18.45
CA THR A 58 -4.64 -15.68 -19.61
C THR A 58 -5.88 -14.81 -19.34
N ALA A 59 -6.96 -15.41 -18.84
CA ALA A 59 -8.20 -14.68 -18.53
C ALA A 59 -7.97 -13.63 -17.45
N ILE A 60 -7.23 -14.00 -16.39
CA ILE A 60 -6.87 -13.08 -15.31
C ILE A 60 -6.01 -11.92 -15.83
N ALA A 61 -5.04 -12.18 -16.70
CA ALA A 61 -4.19 -11.13 -17.27
C ALA A 61 -4.97 -10.11 -18.12
N VAL A 62 -5.99 -10.56 -18.85
CA VAL A 62 -6.90 -9.67 -19.59
C VAL A 62 -7.63 -8.74 -18.63
N ALA A 63 -8.19 -9.28 -17.54
CA ALA A 63 -8.86 -8.47 -16.52
C ALA A 63 -7.91 -7.46 -15.84
N LEU A 64 -6.66 -7.86 -15.60
CA LEU A 64 -5.61 -7.02 -15.05
C LEU A 64 -5.05 -5.98 -16.04
N GLY A 65 -5.40 -6.05 -17.33
CA GLY A 65 -4.83 -5.18 -18.36
C GLY A 65 -3.33 -5.40 -18.61
N THR A 66 -2.84 -6.63 -18.45
CA THR A 66 -1.42 -6.97 -18.56
C THR A 66 -1.20 -8.26 -19.36
N THR A 67 0.05 -8.69 -19.50
CA THR A 67 0.38 -9.96 -20.17
C THR A 67 0.23 -11.13 -19.20
N ARG A 68 -0.06 -12.33 -19.75
CA ARG A 68 -0.12 -13.58 -18.96
C ARG A 68 1.14 -13.80 -18.12
N GLN A 69 2.32 -13.58 -18.72
CA GLN A 69 3.60 -13.79 -18.05
C GLN A 69 3.78 -12.81 -16.88
N ALA A 70 3.42 -11.55 -17.05
CA ALA A 70 3.47 -10.55 -15.99
C ALA A 70 2.50 -10.87 -14.83
N ALA A 71 1.27 -11.27 -15.16
CA ALA A 71 0.29 -11.71 -14.16
C ALA A 71 0.79 -12.93 -13.38
N GLN A 72 1.26 -13.97 -14.08
CA GLN A 72 1.77 -15.18 -13.43
C GLN A 72 2.99 -14.88 -12.56
N GLN A 73 3.94 -14.07 -13.04
CA GLN A 73 5.14 -13.72 -12.28
C GLN A 73 4.80 -12.97 -10.98
N ARG A 74 3.84 -12.05 -11.04
CA ARG A 74 3.42 -11.24 -9.89
C ARG A 74 2.63 -12.04 -8.87
N PHE A 75 1.69 -12.88 -9.32
CA PHE A 75 0.69 -13.46 -8.43
C PHE A 75 0.86 -14.96 -8.13
N ALA A 76 1.58 -15.74 -8.95
CA ALA A 76 1.65 -17.20 -8.76
C ALA A 76 2.28 -17.62 -7.43
N LYS A 77 3.11 -16.78 -6.81
CA LYS A 77 3.71 -17.03 -5.49
C LYS A 77 2.79 -16.64 -4.32
N LEU A 78 1.78 -15.81 -4.58
CA LEU A 78 0.84 -15.29 -3.58
C LEU A 78 -0.44 -16.11 -3.53
N THR A 79 -0.77 -16.81 -4.62
CA THR A 79 -1.97 -17.67 -4.73
C THR A 79 -1.69 -19.16 -4.49
N GLY A 80 -0.46 -19.51 -4.12
CA GLY A 80 0.00 -20.90 -3.94
C GLY A 80 -0.01 -21.36 -2.50
#